data_AF-A0A931YH91-F1
#
_entry.id   AF-A0A931YH91-F1
#
_cell.length_a   1.000
_cell.length_b   1.000
_cell.length_c   1.000
_cell.angle_alpha   90.00
_cell.angle_beta   90.00
_cell.angle_gamma   90.00
#
_symmetry.space_group_name_H-M   'P 1'
#
loop_
_entity.id
_entity.type
_entity.pdbx_description
1 polymer ?
#
loop_
_entity_poly.entity_id
_entity_poly.type
_entity_poly.pdbx_seq_one_letter_code
_entity_poly.pdbx_strand_id
1 'polypeptide(L)'
;RAVLGASGTGVLTERGEAEGGPAVAVLVVRSDGPLLASPFLLADREAIDTGAGAELAERAAPAVAEGGCLLILPDAMSLDPHGLPRALADGLGPVPVLGGVAAGSPVFELYAADVATRALPALAVSGARPVVGVAQGCQPIGEPYVVTGGEGNVVRAIAGRRPLEVLREALRAVPDLERRVRQAGVFAGLAINPAKSPLERGDFLVRNLAGVDRETGALAVAEAVRIGQTIQFHIRDAQAAREDLEAMLDRVKAALAGRRPAFGLYFNCAGRGQGLYGVPGHDVTAIRRRLGDWPLVGFFGNGEFAPVGGRNFFHNYTGVLALFPES
;
A
#
# COMPACT_ATOMS: atom_id res chain seq x y z
N ARG A 1 -27.34 -5.89 2.64
CA ARG A 1 -26.39 -6.69 1.82
C ARG A 1 -25.56 -5.71 1.02
N ALA A 2 -24.23 -5.76 1.13
CA ALA A 2 -23.32 -4.93 0.36
C ALA A 2 -22.49 -5.83 -0.57
N VAL A 3 -22.23 -5.37 -1.79
CA VAL A 3 -21.34 -6.04 -2.75
C VAL A 3 -20.43 -4.98 -3.33
N LEU A 4 -19.13 -5.25 -3.29
CA LEU A 4 -18.08 -4.38 -3.78
C LEU A 4 -17.02 -5.24 -4.48
N GLY A 5 -16.45 -4.76 -5.56
CA GLY A 5 -15.35 -5.43 -6.25
C GLY A 5 -14.73 -4.55 -7.32
N ALA A 6 -13.69 -5.07 -7.96
CA ALA A 6 -13.04 -4.42 -9.09
C ALA A 6 -12.35 -5.49 -9.94
N SER A 7 -12.05 -5.14 -11.17
CA SER A 7 -11.19 -5.93 -12.03
C SER A 7 -9.73 -5.86 -11.56
N GLY A 8 -8.96 -6.91 -11.85
CA GLY A 8 -7.53 -6.97 -11.63
C GLY A 8 -6.82 -7.63 -12.80
N THR A 9 -5.50 -7.52 -12.85
CA THR A 9 -4.65 -8.31 -13.77
C THR A 9 -4.57 -9.80 -13.38
N GLY A 10 -5.02 -10.10 -12.16
CA GLY A 10 -5.20 -11.43 -11.60
C GLY A 10 -6.03 -11.33 -10.33
N VAL A 11 -6.49 -12.48 -9.82
CA VAL A 11 -7.21 -12.59 -8.54
C VAL A 11 -6.53 -13.61 -7.64
N LEU A 12 -6.81 -13.55 -6.35
CA LEU A 12 -6.23 -14.47 -5.38
C LEU A 12 -7.21 -14.83 -4.25
N THR A 13 -7.02 -16.01 -3.70
CA THR A 13 -7.68 -16.49 -2.47
C THR A 13 -6.68 -17.19 -1.56
N GLU A 14 -7.12 -17.75 -0.44
CA GLU A 14 -6.28 -18.60 0.43
C GLU A 14 -5.73 -19.84 -0.27
N ARG A 15 -6.31 -20.21 -1.43
CA ARG A 15 -5.95 -21.40 -2.22
C ARG A 15 -4.85 -21.13 -3.24
N GLY A 16 -4.60 -19.87 -3.59
CA GLY A 16 -3.58 -19.51 -4.56
C GLY A 16 -3.89 -18.23 -5.34
N GLU A 17 -3.03 -17.97 -6.31
CA GLU A 17 -3.08 -16.80 -7.20
C GLU A 17 -3.41 -17.29 -8.62
N ALA A 18 -4.33 -16.60 -9.28
CA ALA A 18 -4.68 -16.79 -10.69
C ALA A 18 -4.24 -15.55 -11.48
N GLU A 19 -3.06 -15.63 -12.09
CA GLU A 19 -2.47 -14.59 -12.94
C GLU A 19 -2.65 -14.94 -14.42
N GLY A 20 -2.98 -13.95 -15.27
CA GLY A 20 -2.92 -14.10 -16.73
C GLY A 20 -4.04 -14.92 -17.40
N GLY A 21 -5.14 -15.21 -16.70
CA GLY A 21 -6.30 -15.93 -17.24
C GLY A 21 -7.64 -15.50 -16.62
N PRO A 22 -8.78 -15.92 -17.19
CA PRO A 22 -10.09 -15.58 -16.66
C PRO A 22 -10.32 -16.28 -15.32
N ALA A 23 -10.55 -15.49 -14.27
CA ALA A 23 -10.81 -15.99 -12.94
C ALA A 23 -11.69 -15.00 -12.16
N VAL A 24 -12.45 -15.52 -11.20
CA VAL A 24 -13.28 -14.74 -10.28
C VAL A 24 -13.03 -15.26 -8.88
N ALA A 25 -12.73 -14.35 -7.95
CA ALA A 25 -12.58 -14.65 -6.53
C ALA A 25 -13.64 -13.88 -5.74
N VAL A 26 -14.34 -14.56 -4.83
CA VAL A 26 -15.45 -13.98 -4.06
C VAL A 26 -15.30 -14.38 -2.60
N LEU A 27 -15.37 -13.39 -1.71
CA LEU A 27 -15.55 -13.59 -0.27
C LEU A 27 -16.95 -13.17 0.12
N VAL A 28 -17.63 -14.04 0.89
CA VAL A 28 -18.93 -13.73 1.48
C VAL A 28 -18.77 -13.70 2.99
N VAL A 29 -19.05 -12.55 3.59
CA VAL A 29 -19.01 -12.36 5.04
C VAL A 29 -20.44 -12.23 5.57
N ARG A 30 -20.78 -13.05 6.55
CA ARG A 30 -21.99 -12.94 7.36
C ARG A 30 -21.56 -12.75 8.80
N SER A 31 -22.11 -11.73 9.46
CA SER A 31 -21.86 -11.45 10.86
C SER A 31 -23.19 -11.44 11.60
N ASP A 32 -23.23 -12.17 12.72
CA ASP A 32 -24.29 -12.06 13.73
C ASP A 32 -23.92 -11.04 14.83
N GLY A 33 -22.69 -10.47 14.76
CA GLY A 33 -22.17 -9.42 15.64
C GLY A 33 -22.24 -8.01 15.01
N PRO A 34 -21.53 -7.01 15.59
CA PRO A 34 -21.68 -5.59 15.27
C PRO A 34 -21.06 -5.15 13.94
N LEU A 35 -20.56 -6.07 13.11
CA LEU A 35 -19.97 -5.75 11.82
C LEU A 35 -21.03 -5.14 10.90
N LEU A 36 -20.91 -3.84 10.64
CA LEU A 36 -21.76 -3.09 9.71
C LEU A 36 -20.96 -2.69 8.49
N ALA A 37 -21.62 -2.73 7.33
CA ALA A 37 -21.02 -2.44 6.04
C ALA A 37 -21.93 -1.48 5.26
N SER A 38 -21.48 -0.24 5.10
CA SER A 38 -22.21 0.84 4.43
C SER A 38 -21.57 1.13 3.07
N PRO A 39 -22.17 0.68 1.95
CA PRO A 39 -21.60 0.84 0.62
C PRO A 39 -21.90 2.23 0.06
N PHE A 40 -20.94 2.76 -0.71
CA PHE A 40 -21.06 4.01 -1.44
C PHE A 40 -20.54 3.83 -2.86
N LEU A 41 -21.10 4.61 -3.79
CA LEU A 41 -20.60 4.75 -5.15
C LEU A 41 -20.50 6.24 -5.46
N LEU A 42 -19.32 6.66 -5.93
CA LEU A 42 -19.16 7.89 -6.71
C LEU A 42 -18.98 7.46 -8.16
N ALA A 43 -20.03 7.61 -8.96
CA ALA A 43 -20.06 7.20 -10.36
C ALA A 43 -19.63 8.34 -11.30
N ASP A 44 -19.27 7.97 -12.53
CA ASP A 44 -19.04 8.89 -13.66
C ASP A 44 -18.08 10.05 -13.37
N ARG A 45 -17.01 9.77 -12.62
CA ARG A 45 -16.05 10.79 -12.23
C ARG A 45 -15.05 11.06 -13.35
N GLU A 46 -14.93 12.32 -13.75
CA GLU A 46 -13.82 12.78 -14.59
C GLU A 46 -12.49 12.68 -13.82
N ALA A 47 -12.53 12.97 -12.52
CA ALA A 47 -11.40 12.87 -11.61
C ALA A 47 -11.84 12.29 -10.25
N ILE A 48 -11.00 11.41 -9.71
CA ILE A 48 -11.02 10.91 -8.34
C ILE A 48 -9.91 11.66 -7.59
N ASP A 49 -10.22 12.88 -7.21
CA ASP A 49 -9.30 13.88 -6.68
C ASP A 49 -9.61 14.24 -5.21
N THR A 50 -9.09 15.40 -4.76
CA THR A 50 -9.42 15.95 -3.44
C THR A 50 -10.91 16.20 -3.24
N GLY A 51 -11.65 16.58 -4.29
CA GLY A 51 -13.09 16.81 -4.22
C GLY A 51 -13.86 15.51 -4.02
N ALA A 52 -13.52 14.47 -4.79
CA ALA A 52 -14.04 13.13 -4.57
C ALA A 52 -13.71 12.59 -3.17
N GLY A 53 -12.49 12.86 -2.68
CA GLY A 53 -12.07 12.48 -1.33
C GLY A 53 -12.88 13.16 -0.23
N ALA A 54 -13.16 14.46 -0.36
CA ALA A 54 -13.97 15.21 0.60
C ALA A 54 -15.42 14.71 0.63
N GLU A 55 -16.03 14.52 -0.55
CA GLU A 55 -17.39 13.98 -0.69
C GLU A 55 -17.50 12.56 -0.08
N LEU A 56 -16.53 11.69 -0.36
CA LEU A 56 -16.52 10.34 0.20
C LEU A 56 -16.31 10.36 1.72
N ALA A 57 -15.43 11.23 2.23
CA ALA A 57 -15.21 11.38 3.66
C ALA A 57 -16.48 11.82 4.39
N GLU A 58 -17.20 12.82 3.87
CA GLU A 58 -18.46 13.29 4.45
C GLU A 58 -19.49 12.15 4.54
N ARG A 59 -19.63 11.36 3.47
CA ARG A 59 -20.57 10.23 3.42
C ARG A 59 -20.18 9.08 4.34
N ALA A 60 -18.89 8.81 4.47
CA ALA A 60 -18.38 7.70 5.27
C ALA A 60 -18.27 8.03 6.77
N ALA A 61 -18.07 9.30 7.14
CA ALA A 61 -17.79 9.73 8.51
C ALA A 61 -18.78 9.21 9.56
N PRO A 62 -20.13 9.25 9.35
CA PRO A 62 -21.07 8.72 10.33
C PRO A 62 -20.91 7.22 10.57
N ALA A 63 -20.55 6.45 9.53
CA ALA A 63 -20.44 5.00 9.62
C ALA A 63 -19.17 4.55 10.36
N VAL A 64 -18.09 5.33 10.31
CA VAL A 64 -16.78 4.99 10.92
C VAL A 64 -16.45 5.81 12.17
N ALA A 65 -17.40 6.60 12.68
CA ALA A 65 -17.19 7.49 13.82
C ALA A 65 -16.71 6.77 15.10
N GLU A 66 -17.22 5.57 15.35
CA GLU A 66 -16.82 4.74 16.51
C GLU A 66 -15.61 3.83 16.23
N GLY A 67 -15.05 3.95 15.02
CA GLY A 67 -13.96 3.15 14.52
C GLY A 67 -14.37 2.14 13.45
N GLY A 68 -13.36 1.62 12.78
CA GLY A 68 -13.53 0.77 11.61
C GLY A 68 -12.46 1.07 10.57
N CYS A 69 -12.83 0.93 9.29
CA CYS A 69 -12.02 1.32 8.16
C CYS A 69 -12.91 1.71 6.96
N LEU A 70 -12.32 2.42 6.01
CA LEU A 70 -12.92 2.67 4.70
C LEU A 70 -12.19 1.83 3.65
N LEU A 71 -12.92 0.95 2.97
CA LEU A 71 -12.42 0.25 1.79
C LEU A 71 -12.77 1.06 0.54
N ILE A 72 -11.82 1.25 -0.38
CA ILE A 72 -12.01 1.93 -1.66
C ILE A 72 -11.42 1.13 -2.81
N LEU A 73 -12.07 1.10 -3.98
CA LEU A 73 -11.57 0.42 -5.18
C LEU A 73 -11.67 1.33 -6.43
N PRO A 74 -10.87 2.41 -6.52
CA PRO A 74 -10.95 3.36 -7.63
C PRO A 74 -10.43 2.81 -8.96
N ASP A 75 -10.86 3.44 -10.06
CA ASP A 75 -10.20 3.38 -11.37
C ASP A 75 -8.83 4.09 -11.32
N ALA A 76 -7.83 3.56 -12.04
CA ALA A 76 -6.51 4.17 -12.18
C ALA A 76 -6.52 5.45 -13.04
N MET A 77 -7.40 5.51 -14.05
CA MET A 77 -7.30 6.52 -15.11
C MET A 77 -7.61 7.94 -14.66
N SER A 78 -8.46 8.10 -13.64
CA SER A 78 -8.92 9.39 -13.13
C SER A 78 -8.38 9.71 -11.74
N LEU A 79 -7.48 8.88 -11.20
CA LEU A 79 -7.03 8.95 -9.81
C LEU A 79 -5.96 10.02 -9.59
N ASP A 80 -6.18 10.88 -8.58
CA ASP A 80 -5.12 11.65 -7.93
C ASP A 80 -4.57 10.83 -6.73
N PRO A 81 -3.40 10.20 -6.86
CA PRO A 81 -2.85 9.33 -5.82
C PRO A 81 -2.41 10.10 -4.56
N HIS A 82 -2.22 11.41 -4.63
CA HIS A 82 -1.75 12.21 -3.49
C HIS A 82 -2.89 13.01 -2.86
N GLY A 83 -3.76 13.61 -3.67
CA GLY A 83 -4.90 14.40 -3.21
C GLY A 83 -5.97 13.56 -2.53
N LEU A 84 -6.32 12.40 -3.07
CA LEU A 84 -7.40 11.56 -2.53
C LEU A 84 -7.11 11.11 -1.08
N PRO A 85 -5.96 10.49 -0.75
CA PRO A 85 -5.67 10.09 0.64
C PRO A 85 -5.62 11.27 1.61
N ARG A 86 -5.16 12.44 1.15
CA ARG A 86 -5.10 13.65 1.97
C ARG A 86 -6.49 14.16 2.31
N ALA A 87 -7.37 14.29 1.32
CA ALA A 87 -8.75 14.73 1.54
C ALA A 87 -9.53 13.76 2.44
N LEU A 88 -9.33 12.45 2.26
CA LEU A 88 -9.90 11.44 3.16
C LEU A 88 -9.38 11.57 4.59
N ALA A 89 -8.08 11.82 4.78
CA ALA A 89 -7.50 12.04 6.11
C ALA A 89 -8.02 13.33 6.77
N ASP A 90 -8.19 14.40 5.99
CA ASP A 90 -8.73 15.67 6.50
C ASP A 90 -10.19 15.51 6.98
N GLY A 91 -11.01 14.68 6.32
CA GLY A 91 -12.40 14.45 6.69
C GLY A 91 -12.66 13.30 7.68
N LEU A 92 -11.82 12.25 7.70
CA LEU A 92 -12.01 11.05 8.52
C LEU A 92 -10.99 10.92 9.67
N GLY A 93 -9.97 11.78 9.72
CA GLY A 93 -8.88 11.67 10.69
C GLY A 93 -8.08 10.36 10.52
N PRO A 94 -7.81 9.62 11.62
CA PRO A 94 -6.92 8.46 11.59
C PRO A 94 -7.60 7.15 11.12
N VAL A 95 -8.82 7.21 10.59
CA VAL A 95 -9.50 6.01 10.09
C VAL A 95 -8.67 5.38 8.96
N PRO A 96 -8.31 4.08 9.05
CA PRO A 96 -7.61 3.38 7.99
C PRO A 96 -8.41 3.39 6.68
N VAL A 97 -7.77 3.84 5.61
CA VAL A 97 -8.25 3.70 4.24
C VAL A 97 -7.49 2.55 3.60
N LEU A 98 -8.23 1.55 3.14
CA LEU A 98 -7.73 0.31 2.55
C LEU A 98 -8.22 0.19 1.12
N GLY A 99 -7.45 -0.41 0.22
CA GLY A 99 -7.93 -0.57 -1.14
C GLY A 99 -6.89 -1.02 -2.14
N GLY A 100 -7.39 -1.34 -3.33
CA GLY A 100 -6.60 -1.59 -4.53
C GLY A 100 -7.22 -0.83 -5.70
N VAL A 101 -6.38 -0.33 -6.59
CA VAL A 101 -6.82 0.33 -7.82
C VAL A 101 -7.15 -0.73 -8.87
N ALA A 102 -8.32 -0.60 -9.51
CA ALA A 102 -8.75 -1.49 -10.58
C ALA A 102 -7.69 -1.60 -11.69
N ALA A 103 -7.58 -2.80 -12.26
CA ALA A 103 -6.61 -3.11 -13.30
C ALA A 103 -7.11 -4.20 -14.25
N GLY A 104 -6.31 -4.52 -15.27
CA GLY A 104 -6.65 -5.51 -16.29
C GLY A 104 -7.22 -4.89 -17.56
N SER A 105 -7.78 -5.73 -18.43
CA SER A 105 -8.42 -5.30 -19.66
C SER A 105 -9.63 -6.21 -19.94
N PRO A 106 -10.87 -5.70 -19.88
CA PRO A 106 -11.24 -4.32 -19.52
C PRO A 106 -10.99 -3.98 -18.03
N VAL A 107 -10.89 -2.69 -17.72
CA VAL A 107 -10.90 -2.17 -16.33
C VAL A 107 -12.34 -1.85 -15.96
N PHE A 108 -12.79 -2.33 -14.79
CA PHE A 108 -14.13 -2.03 -14.28
C PHE A 108 -14.21 -2.14 -12.75
N GLU A 109 -15.21 -1.46 -12.19
CA GLU A 109 -15.59 -1.52 -10.80
C GLU A 109 -16.92 -2.30 -10.65
N LEU A 110 -17.13 -2.93 -9.50
CA LEU A 110 -18.38 -3.61 -9.15
C LEU A 110 -19.00 -2.96 -7.91
N TYR A 111 -20.26 -2.59 -8.03
CA TYR A 111 -21.07 -2.08 -6.94
C TYR A 111 -22.46 -2.69 -6.99
N ALA A 112 -22.89 -3.31 -5.88
CA ALA A 112 -24.14 -4.05 -5.82
C ALA A 112 -24.23 -5.14 -6.91
N ALA A 113 -25.09 -4.97 -7.91
CA ALA A 113 -25.24 -5.89 -9.04
C ALA A 113 -24.74 -5.30 -10.37
N ASP A 114 -24.18 -4.10 -10.34
CA ASP A 114 -23.84 -3.31 -11.51
C ASP A 114 -22.33 -3.23 -11.72
N VAL A 115 -21.95 -3.20 -13.00
CA VAL A 115 -20.60 -2.89 -13.45
C VAL A 115 -20.53 -1.39 -13.70
N ALA A 116 -19.51 -0.74 -13.16
CA ALA A 116 -19.22 0.67 -13.40
C ALA A 116 -17.82 0.83 -14.02
N THR A 117 -17.59 2.00 -14.61
CA THR A 117 -16.27 2.43 -15.11
C THR A 117 -16.06 3.87 -14.69
N ARG A 118 -14.80 4.27 -14.43
CA ARG A 118 -14.47 5.61 -13.91
C ARG A 118 -15.20 5.91 -12.59
N ALA A 119 -15.34 4.90 -11.75
CA ALA A 119 -16.06 5.00 -10.48
C ALA A 119 -15.12 4.86 -9.29
N LEU A 120 -15.61 5.31 -8.13
CA LEU A 120 -15.03 5.04 -6.81
C LEU A 120 -16.09 4.32 -5.96
N PRO A 121 -16.19 2.99 -6.09
CA PRO A 121 -16.92 2.17 -5.13
C PRO A 121 -16.16 2.17 -3.79
N ALA A 122 -16.91 2.33 -2.70
CA ALA A 122 -16.37 2.33 -1.36
C ALA A 122 -17.27 1.57 -0.38
N LEU A 123 -16.69 1.10 0.72
CA LEU A 123 -17.39 0.43 1.79
C LEU A 123 -16.84 0.91 3.13
N ALA A 124 -17.65 1.67 3.88
CA ALA A 124 -17.35 1.92 5.28
C ALA A 124 -17.69 0.67 6.08
N VAL A 125 -16.70 0.15 6.81
CA VAL A 125 -16.84 -1.01 7.68
C VAL A 125 -16.66 -0.55 9.12
N SER A 126 -17.63 -0.84 9.98
CA SER A 126 -17.57 -0.55 11.41
C SER A 126 -17.93 -1.77 12.25
N GLY A 127 -17.69 -1.69 13.56
CA GLY A 127 -17.83 -2.84 14.46
C GLY A 127 -16.68 -3.86 14.38
N ALA A 128 -15.72 -3.67 13.47
CA ALA A 128 -14.47 -4.41 13.43
C ALA A 128 -13.31 -3.50 13.01
N ARG A 129 -12.19 -3.58 13.74
CA ARG A 129 -10.95 -2.86 13.40
C ARG A 129 -9.96 -3.81 12.74
N PRO A 130 -9.51 -3.54 11.50
CA PRO A 130 -8.57 -4.41 10.83
C PRO A 130 -7.17 -4.29 11.44
N VAL A 131 -6.43 -5.39 11.45
CA VAL A 131 -4.96 -5.39 11.53
C VAL A 131 -4.43 -5.23 10.11
N VAL A 132 -3.66 -4.18 9.88
CA VAL A 132 -3.18 -3.81 8.54
C VAL A 132 -1.67 -3.97 8.46
N GLY A 133 -1.20 -4.62 7.40
CA GLY A 133 0.20 -4.73 7.05
C GLY A 133 0.46 -4.26 5.63
N VAL A 134 1.55 -3.53 5.43
CA VAL A 134 1.99 -3.03 4.12
C VAL A 134 3.40 -3.54 3.86
N ALA A 135 3.53 -4.40 2.85
CA ALA A 135 4.81 -4.83 2.31
C ALA A 135 5.18 -3.91 1.14
N GLN A 136 6.08 -2.96 1.37
CA GLN A 136 6.53 -1.98 0.38
C GLN A 136 7.51 -2.52 -0.69
N GLY A 137 7.90 -3.79 -0.57
CA GLY A 137 8.68 -4.51 -1.58
C GLY A 137 10.15 -4.11 -1.65
N CYS A 138 10.67 -3.44 -0.62
CA CYS A 138 11.98 -2.81 -0.65
C CYS A 138 12.82 -3.15 0.59
N GLN A 139 14.15 -3.09 0.44
CA GLN A 139 15.12 -3.29 1.53
C GLN A 139 15.95 -2.04 1.74
N PRO A 140 16.19 -1.63 2.99
CA PRO A 140 17.07 -0.50 3.28
C PRO A 140 18.51 -0.81 2.87
N ILE A 141 19.21 0.21 2.37
CA ILE A 141 20.64 0.18 2.03
C ILE A 141 21.33 1.41 2.62
N GLY A 142 22.56 1.21 3.11
CA GLY A 142 23.27 2.23 3.87
C GLY A 142 22.57 2.61 5.18
N GLU A 143 23.05 3.69 5.79
CA GLU A 143 22.54 4.17 7.07
C GLU A 143 21.32 5.10 6.91
N PRO A 144 20.50 5.26 7.95
CA PRO A 144 19.53 6.36 8.02
C PRO A 144 20.27 7.69 8.25
N TYR A 145 19.93 8.71 7.46
CA TYR A 145 20.53 10.03 7.54
C TYR A 145 19.46 11.12 7.69
N VAL A 146 19.86 12.29 8.20
CA VAL A 146 18.96 13.44 8.29
C VAL A 146 19.04 14.27 7.01
N VAL A 147 17.88 14.63 6.45
CA VAL A 147 17.77 15.64 5.40
C VAL A 147 18.12 17.00 6.00
N THR A 148 19.22 17.60 5.55
CA THR A 148 19.71 18.91 6.04
C THR A 148 19.39 20.05 5.06
N GLY A 149 18.89 19.74 3.88
CA GLY A 149 18.42 20.72 2.91
C GLY A 149 17.45 20.09 1.93
N GLY A 150 16.27 20.68 1.76
CA GLY A 150 15.25 20.19 0.86
C GLY A 150 14.14 21.22 0.63
N GLU A 151 13.48 21.10 -0.51
CA GLU A 151 12.42 21.99 -0.96
C GLU A 151 11.41 21.18 -1.77
N GLY A 152 10.13 21.20 -1.36
CA GLY A 152 9.11 20.35 -1.98
C GLY A 152 9.53 18.88 -1.91
N ASN A 153 9.71 18.26 -3.08
CA ASN A 153 10.13 16.87 -3.22
C ASN A 153 11.62 16.70 -3.59
N VAL A 154 12.40 17.79 -3.59
CA VAL A 154 13.82 17.79 -3.95
C VAL A 154 14.68 17.81 -2.68
N VAL A 155 15.49 16.77 -2.52
CA VAL A 155 16.54 16.69 -1.49
C VAL A 155 17.80 17.34 -2.05
N ARG A 156 18.27 18.40 -1.40
CA ARG A 156 19.48 19.15 -1.78
C ARG A 156 20.69 18.82 -0.91
N ALA A 157 20.49 18.42 0.34
CA ALA A 157 21.56 17.99 1.24
C ALA A 157 21.08 16.92 2.23
N ILE A 158 21.93 15.92 2.46
CA ILE A 158 21.75 14.87 3.47
C ILE A 158 23.00 14.89 4.37
N ALA A 159 22.81 15.08 5.67
CA ALA A 159 23.90 15.20 6.65
C ALA A 159 25.00 16.20 6.21
N GLY A 160 24.61 17.32 5.59
CA GLY A 160 25.53 18.34 5.07
C GLY A 160 26.25 17.98 3.76
N ARG A 161 25.94 16.81 3.15
CA ARG A 161 26.60 16.27 1.96
C ARG A 161 25.67 16.25 0.75
N ARG A 162 26.25 16.12 -0.45
CA ARG A 162 25.47 15.97 -1.70
C ARG A 162 24.70 14.65 -1.67
N PRO A 163 23.37 14.66 -1.87
CA PRO A 163 22.55 13.44 -1.78
C PRO A 163 23.00 12.32 -2.72
N LEU A 164 23.42 12.66 -3.95
CA LEU A 164 23.94 11.68 -4.91
C LEU A 164 25.22 10.97 -4.44
N GLU A 165 26.07 11.63 -3.64
CA GLU A 165 27.27 10.99 -3.06
C GLU A 165 26.88 9.97 -2.00
N VAL A 166 25.97 10.34 -1.10
CA VAL A 166 25.43 9.44 -0.07
C VAL A 166 24.74 8.23 -0.70
N LEU A 167 23.97 8.45 -1.78
CA LEU A 167 23.34 7.35 -2.51
C LEU A 167 24.37 6.39 -3.12
N ARG A 168 25.42 6.93 -3.76
CA ARG A 168 26.49 6.10 -4.35
C ARG A 168 27.22 5.26 -3.30
N GLU A 169 27.45 5.81 -2.11
CA GLU A 169 28.02 5.06 -0.99
C GLU A 169 27.10 3.95 -0.51
N ALA A 170 25.81 4.25 -0.30
CA ALA A 170 24.82 3.25 0.08
C ALA A 170 24.72 2.10 -0.93
N LEU A 171 24.79 2.41 -2.23
CA LEU A 171 24.79 1.41 -3.30
C LEU A 171 26.05 0.54 -3.26
N ARG A 172 27.23 1.12 -3.10
CA ARG A 172 28.50 0.36 -3.03
C ARG A 172 28.55 -0.62 -1.86
N ALA A 173 27.79 -0.37 -0.80
CA ALA A 173 27.70 -1.27 0.36
C ALA A 173 26.77 -2.47 0.12
N VAL A 174 26.00 -2.51 -0.97
CA VAL A 174 25.10 -3.63 -1.28
C VAL A 174 25.90 -4.81 -1.84
N PRO A 175 25.83 -6.00 -1.20
CA PRO A 175 26.44 -7.20 -1.74
C PRO A 175 25.84 -7.57 -3.10
N ASP A 176 26.70 -7.99 -4.03
CA ASP A 176 26.30 -8.38 -5.40
C ASP A 176 25.50 -7.31 -6.16
N LEU A 177 25.75 -6.02 -5.87
CA LEU A 177 25.03 -4.88 -6.45
C LEU A 177 24.93 -4.99 -7.98
N GLU A 178 26.00 -5.34 -8.69
CA GLU A 178 25.98 -5.44 -10.16
C GLU A 178 25.01 -6.50 -10.68
N ARG A 179 24.81 -7.59 -9.93
CA ARG A 179 23.82 -8.62 -10.25
C ARG A 179 22.41 -8.13 -9.96
N ARG A 180 22.23 -7.38 -8.86
CA ARG A 180 20.93 -6.88 -8.38
C ARG A 180 20.42 -5.68 -9.17
N VAL A 181 21.28 -4.70 -9.47
CA VAL A 181 20.95 -3.41 -10.12
C VAL A 181 20.50 -3.54 -11.57
N ARG A 182 20.94 -4.58 -12.29
CA ARG A 182 20.44 -4.83 -13.66
C ARG A 182 18.90 -4.99 -13.71
N GLN A 183 18.26 -5.27 -12.58
CA GLN A 183 16.82 -5.42 -12.44
C GLN A 183 16.22 -4.63 -11.24
N ALA A 184 17.05 -3.96 -10.43
CA ALA A 184 16.60 -3.33 -9.20
C ALA A 184 16.34 -1.82 -9.35
N GLY A 185 15.19 -1.39 -8.84
CA GLY A 185 14.89 0.03 -8.68
C GLY A 185 15.46 0.58 -7.38
N VAL A 186 15.83 1.87 -7.38
CA VAL A 186 16.31 2.60 -6.18
C VAL A 186 15.21 3.52 -5.66
N PHE A 187 15.02 3.49 -4.35
CA PHE A 187 13.95 4.16 -3.65
C PHE A 187 14.51 4.96 -2.46
N ALA A 188 13.70 5.90 -1.95
CA ALA A 188 13.93 6.59 -0.70
C ALA A 188 12.85 6.18 0.30
N GLY A 189 13.26 5.72 1.47
CA GLY A 189 12.41 5.58 2.65
C GLY A 189 12.46 6.87 3.44
N LEU A 190 11.30 7.47 3.69
CA LEU A 190 11.16 8.69 4.48
C LEU A 190 10.51 8.35 5.82
N ALA A 191 11.20 8.59 6.94
CA ALA A 191 10.66 8.29 8.26
C ALA A 191 9.38 9.11 8.50
N ILE A 192 8.31 8.41 8.91
CA ILE A 192 7.00 9.02 9.16
C ILE A 192 7.02 9.75 10.50
N ASN A 193 7.55 9.08 11.52
CA ASN A 193 7.78 9.65 12.84
C ASN A 193 9.28 9.82 13.10
N PRO A 194 9.85 11.03 12.88
CA PRO A 194 11.28 11.27 13.12
C PRO A 194 11.67 11.20 14.60
N ALA A 195 10.70 11.20 15.53
CA ALA A 195 10.97 11.08 16.97
C ALA A 195 11.09 9.61 17.43
N LYS A 196 10.76 8.62 16.59
CA LYS A 196 10.93 7.20 16.95
C LYS A 196 12.40 6.80 16.84
N SER A 197 12.92 6.12 17.86
CA SER A 197 14.26 5.50 17.86
C SER A 197 14.24 4.20 18.68
N PRO A 198 14.77 3.08 18.17
CA PRO A 198 15.30 2.91 16.82
C PRO A 198 14.17 2.94 15.76
N LEU A 199 14.53 3.32 14.53
CA LEU A 199 13.67 3.16 13.36
C LEU A 199 13.83 1.75 12.79
N GLU A 200 12.71 1.14 12.44
CA GLU A 200 12.60 -0.21 11.92
C GLU A 200 11.89 -0.21 10.55
N ARG A 201 11.85 -1.38 9.90
CA ARG A 201 11.09 -1.54 8.67
C ARG A 201 9.63 -1.22 8.91
N GLY A 202 9.08 -0.39 8.02
CA GLY A 202 7.72 0.16 8.03
C GLY A 202 7.46 1.33 8.99
N ASP A 203 8.50 1.91 9.60
CA ASP A 203 8.45 3.31 10.06
C ASP A 203 8.75 4.30 8.92
N PHE A 204 9.21 3.79 7.79
CA PHE A 204 9.53 4.55 6.59
C PHE A 204 8.40 4.41 5.57
N LEU A 205 8.06 5.54 4.95
CA LEU A 205 7.30 5.59 3.71
C LEU A 205 8.26 5.47 2.53
N VAL A 206 8.22 4.35 1.82
CA VAL A 206 9.09 4.12 0.65
C VAL A 206 8.50 4.73 -0.63
N ARG A 207 9.34 5.43 -1.39
CA ARG A 207 8.99 6.21 -2.59
C ARG A 207 10.06 6.10 -3.67
N ASN A 208 9.64 6.15 -4.94
CA ASN A 208 10.56 6.18 -6.08
C ASN A 208 11.46 7.42 -6.00
N LEU A 209 12.70 7.28 -6.47
CA LEU A 209 13.47 8.45 -6.89
C LEU A 209 12.94 8.91 -8.26
N ALA A 210 12.34 10.11 -8.29
CA ALA A 210 11.73 10.69 -9.48
C ALA A 210 12.78 11.29 -10.44
N GLY A 211 13.96 11.64 -9.94
CA GLY A 211 15.01 12.24 -10.76
C GLY A 211 16.31 12.48 -10.01
N VAL A 212 17.37 12.71 -10.77
CA VAL A 212 18.71 13.03 -10.27
C VAL A 212 19.24 14.22 -11.06
N ASP A 213 19.60 15.28 -10.36
CA ASP A 213 20.38 16.38 -10.93
C ASP A 213 21.87 16.02 -10.82
N ARG A 214 22.53 15.83 -11.96
CA ARG A 214 23.94 15.42 -12.02
C ARG A 214 24.92 16.57 -11.73
N GLU A 215 24.51 17.81 -11.94
CA GLU A 215 25.36 18.98 -11.73
C GLU A 215 25.43 19.30 -10.23
N THR A 216 24.27 19.42 -9.59
CA THR A 216 24.18 19.78 -8.17
C THR A 216 24.29 18.56 -7.24
N GLY A 217 23.97 17.36 -7.73
CA GLY A 217 23.88 16.14 -6.94
C GLY A 217 22.57 16.01 -6.14
N ALA A 218 21.57 16.84 -6.42
CA ALA A 218 20.25 16.78 -5.80
C ALA A 218 19.45 15.55 -6.29
N LEU A 219 18.54 15.07 -5.45
CA LEU A 219 17.66 13.93 -5.74
C LEU A 219 16.21 14.37 -5.61
N ALA A 220 15.37 14.08 -6.60
CA ALA A 220 13.93 14.23 -6.50
C ALA A 220 13.29 12.91 -6.04
N VAL A 221 12.40 12.98 -5.06
CA VAL A 221 11.64 11.85 -4.52
C VAL A 221 10.18 11.99 -4.93
N ALA A 222 9.45 10.88 -5.11
CA ALA A 222 8.02 10.91 -5.40
C ALA A 222 7.15 11.24 -4.16
N GLU A 223 7.64 12.10 -3.28
CA GLU A 223 7.00 12.56 -2.05
C GLU A 223 7.68 13.83 -1.54
N ALA A 224 6.93 14.69 -0.85
CA ALA A 224 7.50 15.87 -0.22
C ALA A 224 8.44 15.48 0.93
N VAL A 225 9.59 16.15 0.98
CA VAL A 225 10.61 15.94 2.02
C VAL A 225 10.67 17.15 2.94
N ARG A 226 11.00 16.92 4.21
CA ARG A 226 11.18 18.00 5.19
C ARG A 226 12.62 18.03 5.71
N ILE A 227 13.15 19.22 5.91
CA ILE A 227 14.42 19.39 6.65
C ILE A 227 14.22 18.81 8.06
N GLY A 228 15.22 18.07 8.54
CA GLY A 228 15.16 17.33 9.81
C GLY A 228 14.52 15.95 9.70
N GLN A 229 13.92 15.59 8.56
CA GLN A 229 13.36 14.25 8.35
C GLN A 229 14.48 13.23 8.12
N THR A 230 14.32 12.04 8.70
CA THR A 230 15.22 10.91 8.42
C THR A 230 14.88 10.29 7.07
N ILE A 231 15.90 10.11 6.24
CA ILE A 231 15.87 9.43 4.94
C ILE A 231 16.82 8.24 4.95
N GLN A 232 16.42 7.13 4.36
CA GLN A 232 17.28 5.98 4.11
C GLN A 232 17.03 5.46 2.69
N PHE A 233 18.09 5.16 1.94
CA PHE A 233 17.92 4.60 0.60
C PHE A 233 17.48 3.16 0.68
N HIS A 234 16.75 2.72 -0.34
CA HIS A 234 16.22 1.38 -0.43
C HIS A 234 16.40 0.83 -1.85
N ILE A 235 16.46 -0.49 -1.95
CA ILE A 235 16.46 -1.20 -3.24
C ILE A 235 15.25 -2.11 -3.34
N ARG A 236 14.77 -2.28 -4.56
CA ARG A 236 13.68 -3.19 -4.89
C ARG A 236 14.17 -4.25 -5.86
N ASP A 237 14.13 -5.50 -5.43
CA ASP A 237 14.30 -6.69 -6.26
C ASP A 237 13.45 -7.83 -5.67
N ALA A 238 13.47 -9.00 -6.30
CA ALA A 238 12.70 -10.15 -5.84
C ALA A 238 13.03 -10.53 -4.39
N GLN A 239 14.32 -10.59 -4.04
CA GLN A 239 14.77 -10.96 -2.69
C GLN A 239 14.31 -9.92 -1.67
N ALA A 240 14.46 -8.64 -2.01
CA ALA A 240 14.06 -7.53 -1.18
C ALA A 240 12.56 -7.53 -0.86
N ALA A 241 11.74 -7.83 -1.87
CA ALA A 241 10.30 -7.94 -1.70
C ALA A 241 9.90 -9.15 -0.84
N ARG A 242 10.61 -10.29 -0.95
CA ARG A 242 10.40 -11.45 -0.07
C ARG A 242 10.67 -11.11 1.38
N GLU A 243 11.85 -10.55 1.66
CA GLU A 243 12.27 -10.21 3.03
C GLU A 243 11.37 -9.16 3.67
N ASP A 244 10.88 -8.19 2.88
CA ASP A 244 9.94 -7.19 3.35
C ASP A 244 8.54 -7.78 3.64
N LEU A 245 8.06 -8.70 2.79
CA LEU A 245 6.82 -9.42 3.04
C LEU A 245 6.89 -10.23 4.35
N GLU A 246 7.95 -11.02 4.56
CA GLU A 246 8.11 -11.79 5.80
C GLU A 246 8.13 -10.88 7.04
N ALA A 247 8.88 -9.77 6.99
CA ALA A 247 8.93 -8.79 8.07
C ALA A 247 7.58 -8.10 8.32
N MET A 248 6.79 -7.86 7.28
CA MET A 248 5.42 -7.37 7.41
C MET A 248 4.52 -8.41 8.10
N LEU A 249 4.59 -9.67 7.67
CA LEU A 249 3.77 -10.76 8.24
C LEU A 249 4.10 -11.02 9.71
N ASP A 250 5.37 -10.84 10.12
CA ASP A 250 5.79 -10.92 11.51
C ASP A 250 5.12 -9.84 12.38
N ARG A 251 5.08 -8.60 11.89
CA ARG A 251 4.42 -7.48 12.57
C ARG A 251 2.92 -7.67 12.64
N VAL A 252 2.29 -8.13 11.55
CA VAL A 252 0.86 -8.45 11.52
C VAL A 252 0.53 -9.57 12.51
N LYS A 253 1.34 -10.65 12.54
CA LYS A 253 1.17 -11.75 13.48
C LYS A 253 1.28 -11.30 14.94
N ALA A 254 2.24 -10.42 15.23
CA ALA A 254 2.38 -9.83 16.56
C ALA A 254 1.15 -8.97 16.92
N ALA A 255 0.66 -8.14 15.99
CA ALA A 255 -0.51 -7.29 16.19
C ALA A 255 -1.84 -8.06 16.34
N LEU A 256 -1.94 -9.26 15.78
CA LEU A 256 -3.06 -10.17 16.03
C LEU A 256 -3.11 -10.63 17.50
N ALA A 257 -1.97 -10.63 18.21
CA ALA A 257 -1.86 -11.00 19.62
C ALA A 257 -2.51 -12.38 19.93
N GLY A 258 -2.31 -13.35 19.03
CA GLY A 258 -2.84 -14.71 19.16
C GLY A 258 -4.26 -14.91 18.62
N ARG A 259 -4.99 -13.84 18.27
CA ARG A 259 -6.31 -13.95 17.62
C ARG A 259 -6.16 -14.51 16.20
N ARG A 260 -7.13 -15.33 15.78
CA ARG A 260 -7.21 -15.82 14.40
C ARG A 260 -7.90 -14.80 13.51
N PRO A 261 -7.49 -14.65 12.24
CA PRO A 261 -8.26 -13.89 11.27
C PRO A 261 -9.57 -14.61 10.97
N ALA A 262 -10.71 -13.92 11.09
CA ALA A 262 -12.01 -14.41 10.62
C ALA A 262 -12.10 -14.35 9.09
N PHE A 263 -11.53 -13.28 8.50
CA PHE A 263 -11.32 -13.13 7.07
C PHE A 263 -10.26 -12.04 6.81
N GLY A 264 -9.84 -11.90 5.56
CA GLY A 264 -8.98 -10.79 5.17
C GLY A 264 -9.04 -10.46 3.68
N LEU A 265 -8.48 -9.30 3.39
CA LEU A 265 -8.36 -8.73 2.05
C LEU A 265 -6.87 -8.54 1.73
N TYR A 266 -6.46 -8.89 0.52
CA TYR A 266 -5.09 -8.67 0.07
C TYR A 266 -5.03 -7.98 -1.29
N PHE A 267 -4.67 -6.70 -1.27
CA PHE A 267 -4.48 -5.91 -2.50
C PHE A 267 -3.00 -5.99 -2.88
N ASN A 268 -2.72 -6.62 -4.02
CA ASN A 268 -1.36 -6.86 -4.45
C ASN A 268 -1.06 -6.03 -5.71
N CYS A 269 0.09 -5.39 -5.79
CA CYS A 269 0.42 -4.62 -6.99
C CYS A 269 0.65 -5.56 -8.19
N ALA A 270 0.18 -5.17 -9.38
CA ALA A 270 0.47 -5.87 -10.64
C ALA A 270 1.97 -5.98 -10.95
N GLY A 271 2.81 -5.13 -10.32
CA GLY A 271 4.27 -5.26 -10.37
C GLY A 271 4.88 -6.35 -9.47
N ARG A 272 4.05 -7.15 -8.77
CA ARG A 272 4.44 -8.30 -7.92
C ARG A 272 4.07 -9.62 -8.62
N GLY A 273 3.74 -10.66 -7.87
CA GLY A 273 3.36 -11.97 -8.43
C GLY A 273 4.49 -12.70 -9.15
N GLN A 274 4.12 -13.60 -10.07
CA GLN A 274 5.06 -14.43 -10.81
C GLN A 274 6.13 -13.63 -11.55
N GLY A 275 5.79 -12.46 -12.09
CA GLY A 275 6.73 -11.60 -12.81
C GLY A 275 7.88 -11.07 -11.94
N LEU A 276 7.60 -10.77 -10.67
CA LEU A 276 8.63 -10.31 -9.71
C LEU A 276 9.40 -11.47 -9.10
N TYR A 277 8.68 -12.51 -8.63
CA TYR A 277 9.30 -13.57 -7.83
C TYR A 277 9.84 -14.74 -8.65
N GLY A 278 9.49 -14.84 -9.93
CA GLY A 278 9.83 -15.96 -10.80
C GLY A 278 9.09 -17.26 -10.46
N VAL A 279 8.17 -17.24 -9.49
CA VAL A 279 7.33 -18.36 -9.07
C VAL A 279 5.91 -17.88 -8.82
N PRO A 280 4.88 -18.63 -9.20
CA PRO A 280 3.49 -18.27 -8.95
C PRO A 280 3.11 -18.45 -7.47
N GLY A 281 2.10 -17.73 -6.99
CA GLY A 281 1.51 -18.00 -5.68
C GLY A 281 2.39 -17.60 -4.50
N HIS A 282 3.43 -16.79 -4.72
CA HIS A 282 4.46 -16.53 -3.71
C HIS A 282 3.87 -15.88 -2.46
N ASP A 283 3.11 -14.80 -2.62
CA ASP A 283 2.68 -13.97 -1.50
C ASP A 283 1.58 -14.69 -0.70
N VAL A 284 0.60 -15.29 -1.37
CA VAL A 284 -0.43 -16.12 -0.71
C VAL A 284 0.21 -17.30 0.04
N THR A 285 1.22 -17.95 -0.53
CA THR A 285 1.92 -19.05 0.15
C THR A 285 2.63 -18.58 1.42
N ALA A 286 3.29 -17.43 1.39
CA ALA A 286 3.94 -16.84 2.55
C ALA A 286 2.92 -16.45 3.64
N ILE A 287 1.81 -15.79 3.25
CA ILE A 287 0.71 -15.42 4.15
C ILE A 287 0.17 -16.66 4.87
N ARG A 288 -0.19 -17.70 4.11
CA ARG A 288 -0.73 -18.94 4.66
C ARG A 288 0.25 -19.65 5.59
N ARG A 289 1.53 -19.74 5.20
CA ARG A 289 2.57 -20.33 6.03
C ARG A 289 2.73 -19.61 7.38
N ARG A 290 2.62 -18.27 7.38
CA ARG A 290 2.90 -17.48 8.59
C ARG A 290 1.69 -17.34 9.51
N LEU A 291 0.49 -17.22 8.93
CA LEU A 291 -0.76 -16.87 9.61
C LEU A 291 -1.80 -18.00 9.64
N GLY A 292 -1.55 -19.12 8.97
CA GLY A 292 -2.47 -20.27 8.88
C GLY A 292 -3.53 -20.11 7.80
N ASP A 293 -4.52 -21.01 7.83
CA ASP A 293 -5.63 -21.06 6.88
C ASP A 293 -6.85 -20.29 7.40
N TRP A 294 -7.32 -19.32 6.62
CA TRP A 294 -8.50 -18.50 6.88
C TRP A 294 -8.98 -17.87 5.57
N PRO A 295 -10.26 -17.45 5.45
CA PRO A 295 -10.80 -16.89 4.21
C PRO A 295 -10.08 -15.61 3.77
N LEU A 296 -9.40 -15.66 2.64
CA LEU A 296 -8.70 -14.53 2.04
C LEU A 296 -9.24 -14.29 0.63
N VAL A 297 -9.42 -13.03 0.26
CA VAL A 297 -9.67 -12.65 -1.14
C VAL A 297 -8.86 -11.42 -1.50
N GLY A 298 -8.53 -11.29 -2.78
CA GLY A 298 -7.80 -10.15 -3.27
C GLY A 298 -7.66 -10.14 -4.78
N PHE A 299 -6.94 -9.14 -5.27
CA PHE A 299 -6.62 -9.01 -6.69
C PHE A 299 -5.31 -8.26 -6.91
N PHE A 300 -4.81 -8.38 -8.13
CA PHE A 300 -3.63 -7.69 -8.61
C PHE A 300 -4.01 -6.37 -9.27
N GLY A 301 -3.75 -5.24 -8.60
CA GLY A 301 -4.19 -3.89 -8.98
C GLY A 301 -3.07 -2.95 -9.45
N ASN A 302 -3.46 -1.74 -9.87
CA ASN A 302 -2.56 -0.69 -10.37
C ASN A 302 -2.02 0.24 -9.26
N GLY A 303 -2.20 -0.13 -8.00
CA GLY A 303 -1.82 0.65 -6.83
C GLY A 303 -2.64 0.22 -5.62
N GLU A 304 -2.18 0.61 -4.44
CA GLU A 304 -2.79 0.20 -3.17
C GLU A 304 -3.00 1.39 -2.23
N PHE A 305 -4.04 1.33 -1.42
CA PHE A 305 -4.29 2.28 -0.34
C PHE A 305 -4.14 1.58 0.99
N ALA A 306 -3.30 2.14 1.85
CA ALA A 306 -3.13 1.67 3.22
C ALA A 306 -2.43 2.71 4.10
N PRO A 307 -2.67 2.67 5.42
CA PRO A 307 -1.91 3.47 6.35
C PRO A 307 -0.48 2.94 6.55
N VAL A 308 0.48 3.86 6.68
CA VAL A 308 1.81 3.61 7.25
C VAL A 308 2.04 4.66 8.33
N GLY A 309 2.52 4.25 9.51
CA GLY A 309 2.68 5.16 10.65
C GLY A 309 1.40 5.92 11.02
N GLY A 310 0.22 5.28 10.88
CA GLY A 310 -1.08 5.86 11.22
C GLY A 310 -1.64 6.88 10.22
N ARG A 311 -0.99 7.07 9.06
CA ARG A 311 -1.45 8.00 8.01
C ARG A 311 -1.72 7.25 6.72
N ASN A 312 -2.83 7.56 6.06
CA ASN A 312 -3.22 6.93 4.79
C ASN A 312 -2.37 7.42 3.63
N PHE A 313 -1.94 6.48 2.78
CA PHE A 313 -1.16 6.78 1.58
C PHE A 313 -1.63 5.92 0.42
N PHE A 314 -1.41 6.45 -0.78
CA PHE A 314 -1.29 5.64 -1.98
C PHE A 314 0.10 5.01 -2.06
N HIS A 315 0.15 3.78 -2.57
CA HIS A 315 1.35 2.99 -2.70
C HIS A 315 1.44 2.35 -4.08
N ASN A 316 2.68 2.13 -4.51
CA ASN A 316 3.01 1.37 -5.71
C ASN A 316 3.98 0.26 -5.35
N TYR A 317 3.89 -0.86 -6.07
CA TYR A 317 4.73 -2.03 -5.87
C TYR A 317 4.55 -2.74 -4.52
N THR A 318 3.41 -2.53 -3.86
CA THR A 318 3.19 -3.01 -2.51
C THR A 318 2.19 -4.16 -2.45
N GLY A 319 2.19 -4.87 -1.33
CA GLY A 319 1.14 -5.80 -0.95
C GLY A 319 0.50 -5.32 0.35
N VAL A 320 -0.79 -5.01 0.31
CA VAL A 320 -1.57 -4.54 1.46
C VAL A 320 -2.45 -5.67 1.97
N LEU A 321 -2.17 -6.12 3.20
CA LEU A 321 -2.92 -7.14 3.90
C LEU A 321 -3.79 -6.49 4.98
N ALA A 322 -5.10 -6.68 4.89
CA ALA A 322 -6.04 -6.26 5.93
C ALA A 322 -6.74 -7.49 6.52
N LEU A 323 -6.56 -7.71 7.82
CA LEU A 323 -7.11 -8.87 8.53
C LEU A 323 -8.17 -8.41 9.53
N PHE A 324 -9.33 -9.06 9.49
CA PHE A 324 -10.39 -8.85 10.46
C PHE A 324 -10.36 -10.03 11.43
N PRO A 325 -9.86 -9.85 12.67
CA PRO A 325 -9.76 -10.94 13.64
C PRO A 325 -11.12 -11.39 14.13
N GLU A 326 -11.21 -12.64 14.57
CA GLU A 326 -12.33 -13.13 15.35
C GLU A 326 -12.52 -12.26 16.62
N SER A 327 -13.78 -12.05 16.99
CA SER A 327 -14.17 -11.28 18.18
C SER A 327 -13.88 -12.04 19.46
#